data_AF-A0A383D3U4-F1
#
_entry.id   AF-A0A383D3U4-F1
#
_cell.length_a   1.000
_cell.length_b   1.000
_cell.length_c   1.000
_cell.angle_alpha   90.00
_cell.angle_beta   90.00
_cell.angle_gamma   90.00
#
_symmetry.space_group_name_H-M   'P 1'
#
loop_
_entity.id
_entity.type
_entity.pdbx_description
1 polymer ?
#
loop_
_entity_poly.entity_id
_entity_poly.type
_entity_poly.pdbx_seq_one_letter_code
_entity_poly.pdbx_strand_id
1 'polypeptide(L)'
;RLLEHGEFDLSSMVAGEMAKLGLTAIEEDNTDLIDIIIIRFNTLLRFAIKHGVRNNEPRNLYNLGFYYGNFVKYLVEHKKVDHVKRCFMYLRIYGVEIFKHGSNSPAMYFIVDVIATEMKKVLEQIYHDGWDKEIQNGMLSEILQVDSPPDFNKEDLARGVLINNGVRVLQFGLALFYQREGMTDFVERIANDVLDDLQVLGEATFSQVIEMTSNRLFFSGPTFWEDTDRGNLNIYY
;
A
#
# COMPACT_ATOMS: atom_id res chain seq x y z
N ARG A 1 -7.08 26.10 -19.70
CA ARG A 1 -8.49 25.81 -19.32
C ARG A 1 -8.61 24.58 -18.43
N LEU A 2 -8.38 23.34 -18.87
CA LEU A 2 -8.52 22.14 -18.00
C LEU A 2 -7.55 22.12 -16.79
N LEU A 3 -6.30 22.57 -16.97
CA LEU A 3 -5.31 22.78 -15.88
C LEU A 3 -5.64 23.97 -14.96
N GLU A 4 -6.38 24.96 -15.46
CA GLU A 4 -6.75 26.18 -14.72
C GLU A 4 -8.03 25.97 -13.89
N HIS A 5 -8.83 24.95 -14.22
CA HIS A 5 -10.03 24.55 -13.48
C HIS A 5 -9.78 23.40 -12.49
N GLY A 6 -8.54 22.91 -12.36
CA GLY A 6 -8.19 21.83 -11.43
C GLY A 6 -8.79 20.47 -11.80
N GLU A 7 -9.28 20.31 -13.04
CA GLU A 7 -9.96 19.10 -13.51
C GLU A 7 -8.97 18.00 -13.92
N PHE A 8 -7.73 18.37 -14.23
CA PHE A 8 -6.62 17.43 -14.30
C PHE A 8 -5.74 17.57 -13.05
N ASP A 9 -5.58 16.45 -12.35
CA ASP A 9 -4.68 16.37 -11.21
C ASP A 9 -3.23 16.44 -11.72
N LEU A 10 -2.68 17.65 -11.74
CA LEU A 10 -1.31 17.97 -12.14
C LEU A 10 -0.28 17.09 -11.40
N SER A 11 -0.64 16.60 -10.20
CA SER A 11 0.19 15.68 -9.43
C SER A 11 0.25 14.28 -10.05
N SER A 12 -0.84 13.82 -10.66
CA SER A 12 -0.93 12.53 -11.38
C SER A 12 -0.01 12.50 -12.60
N MET A 13 -0.03 13.56 -13.41
CA MET A 13 0.86 13.68 -14.58
C MET A 13 2.34 13.71 -14.18
N VAL A 14 2.68 14.50 -13.16
CA VAL A 14 4.07 14.58 -12.68
C VAL A 14 4.54 13.23 -12.15
N ALA A 15 3.73 12.55 -11.34
CA ALA A 15 4.08 11.23 -10.80
C ALA A 15 4.20 10.17 -11.90
N GLY A 16 3.31 10.20 -12.91
CA GLY A 16 3.38 9.33 -14.07
C GLY A 16 4.64 9.53 -14.91
N GLU A 17 5.03 10.77 -15.19
CA GLU A 17 6.28 11.05 -15.90
C GLU A 17 7.52 10.69 -15.05
N MET A 18 7.48 10.87 -13.73
CA MET A 18 8.55 10.39 -12.84
C MET A 18 8.70 8.87 -12.90
N ALA A 19 7.60 8.11 -12.93
CA ALA A 19 7.66 6.65 -13.07
C ALA A 19 8.27 6.23 -14.41
N LYS A 20 7.92 6.90 -15.52
CA LYS A 20 8.50 6.66 -16.85
C LYS A 20 9.99 6.97 -16.91
N LEU A 21 10.42 8.12 -16.38
CA LEU A 21 11.84 8.46 -16.28
C LEU A 21 12.59 7.44 -15.42
N GLY A 22 11.95 6.95 -14.35
CA GLY A 22 12.46 5.86 -13.54
C GLY A 22 12.68 4.58 -14.34
N LEU A 23 11.71 4.19 -15.18
CA LEU A 23 11.86 3.03 -16.07
C LEU A 23 13.03 3.22 -17.04
N THR A 24 13.13 4.37 -17.70
CA THR A 24 14.28 4.66 -18.60
C THR A 24 15.61 4.60 -17.86
N ALA A 25 15.69 5.13 -16.64
CA ALA A 25 16.89 5.05 -15.81
C ALA A 25 17.27 3.59 -15.46
N ILE A 26 16.26 2.74 -15.22
CA ILE A 26 16.45 1.31 -14.96
C ILE A 26 16.97 0.59 -16.20
N GLU A 27 16.38 0.86 -17.37
CA GLU A 27 16.77 0.28 -18.66
C GLU A 27 18.19 0.69 -19.09
N GLU A 28 18.62 1.91 -18.73
CA GLU A 28 19.97 2.43 -18.97
C GLU A 28 20.99 2.06 -17.87
N ASP A 29 20.58 1.29 -16.85
CA ASP A 29 21.39 0.96 -15.67
C ASP A 29 21.97 2.18 -14.92
N ASN A 30 21.28 3.32 -15.02
CA ASN A 30 21.69 4.59 -14.41
C ASN A 30 21.27 4.65 -12.94
N THR A 31 22.06 4.00 -12.08
CA THR A 31 21.80 3.88 -10.64
C THR A 31 21.65 5.23 -9.94
N ASP A 32 22.48 6.23 -10.30
CA ASP A 32 22.38 7.58 -9.72
C ASP A 32 21.02 8.23 -10.02
N LEU A 33 20.51 8.04 -11.23
CA LEU A 33 19.20 8.57 -11.61
C LEU A 33 18.07 7.80 -10.93
N ILE A 34 18.18 6.48 -10.76
CA ILE A 34 17.22 5.68 -9.97
C ILE A 34 17.12 6.21 -8.53
N ASP A 35 18.27 6.48 -7.90
CA ASP A 35 18.34 7.08 -6.57
C ASP A 35 17.65 8.45 -6.51
N ILE A 36 17.90 9.30 -7.50
CA ILE A 36 17.23 10.61 -7.62
C ILE A 36 15.72 10.42 -7.76
N ILE A 37 15.24 9.50 -8.59
CA ILE A 37 13.80 9.24 -8.77
C ILE A 37 13.15 8.80 -7.45
N ILE A 38 13.80 7.94 -6.67
CA ILE A 38 13.30 7.53 -5.35
C ILE A 38 13.23 8.73 -4.40
N ILE A 39 14.24 9.59 -4.37
CA ILE A 39 14.22 10.84 -3.59
C ILE A 39 13.06 11.74 -4.03
N ARG A 40 12.76 11.81 -5.34
CA ARG A 40 11.66 12.62 -5.88
C ARG A 40 10.30 12.08 -5.46
N PHE A 41 10.04 10.77 -5.58
CA PHE A 41 8.80 10.16 -5.08
C PHE A 41 8.59 10.44 -3.59
N ASN A 42 9.64 10.27 -2.77
CA ASN A 42 9.60 10.56 -1.34
C ASN A 42 9.33 12.04 -1.04
N THR A 43 9.89 12.95 -1.84
CA THR A 43 9.65 14.40 -1.73
C THR A 43 8.20 14.74 -2.05
N LEU A 44 7.68 14.19 -3.15
CA LEU A 44 6.29 14.36 -3.56
C LEU A 44 5.32 13.81 -2.49
N LEU A 45 5.63 12.66 -1.88
CA LEU A 45 4.81 12.06 -0.84
C LEU A 45 4.69 13.01 0.35
N ARG A 46 5.80 13.54 0.86
CA ARG A 46 5.77 14.51 1.98
C ARG A 46 4.90 15.73 1.69
N PHE A 47 4.98 16.28 0.46
CA PHE A 47 4.13 17.40 0.08
C PHE A 47 2.66 17.02 -0.04
N ALA A 48 2.37 15.86 -0.64
CA ALA A 48 1.01 15.35 -0.81
C ALA A 48 0.36 15.01 0.55
N ILE A 49 1.11 14.44 1.50
CA ILE A 49 0.64 14.18 2.87
C ILE A 49 0.24 15.49 3.53
N LYS A 50 1.16 16.47 3.56
CA LYS A 50 0.88 17.78 4.16
C LYS A 50 -0.33 18.47 3.54
N HIS A 51 -0.48 18.40 2.22
CA HIS A 51 -1.62 18.96 1.51
C HIS A 51 -2.92 18.20 1.82
N GLY A 52 -2.91 16.87 1.71
CA GLY A 52 -4.09 16.03 1.90
C GLY A 52 -4.61 16.07 3.33
N VAL A 53 -3.72 16.14 4.32
CA VAL A 53 -4.11 16.34 5.73
C VAL A 53 -4.74 17.71 5.95
N ARG A 54 -4.13 18.77 5.42
CA ARG A 54 -4.63 20.15 5.62
C ARG A 54 -5.98 20.39 4.96
N ASN A 55 -6.23 19.78 3.80
CA ASN A 55 -7.41 20.05 2.97
C ASN A 55 -8.42 18.90 2.93
N ASN A 56 -8.15 17.78 3.62
CA ASN A 56 -8.94 16.53 3.54
C ASN A 56 -9.18 16.08 2.08
N GLU A 57 -8.14 16.21 1.26
CA GLU A 57 -8.16 15.95 -0.18
C GLU A 57 -7.15 14.81 -0.47
N PRO A 58 -7.62 13.56 -0.66
CA PRO A 58 -6.74 12.40 -0.79
C PRO A 58 -6.29 12.12 -2.23
N ARG A 59 -6.86 12.75 -3.26
CA ARG A 59 -6.68 12.34 -4.67
C ARG A 59 -5.22 12.39 -5.12
N ASN A 60 -4.49 13.42 -4.71
CA ASN A 60 -3.07 13.52 -5.04
C ASN A 60 -2.25 12.36 -4.46
N LEU A 61 -2.55 11.99 -3.20
CA LEU A 61 -1.90 10.85 -2.53
C LEU A 61 -2.30 9.52 -3.16
N TYR A 62 -3.58 9.38 -3.51
CA TYR A 62 -4.10 8.24 -4.23
C TYR A 62 -3.26 8.05 -5.51
N ASN A 63 -3.10 9.09 -6.33
CA ASN A 63 -2.39 9.02 -7.62
C ASN A 63 -0.90 8.76 -7.45
N LEU A 64 -0.28 9.46 -6.49
CA LEU A 64 1.14 9.29 -6.22
C LEU A 64 1.49 7.89 -5.72
N GLY A 65 0.66 7.31 -4.84
CA GLY A 65 0.83 5.93 -4.36
C GLY A 65 0.84 4.93 -5.50
N PHE A 66 -0.12 5.04 -6.44
CA PHE A 66 -0.19 4.18 -7.62
C PHE A 66 1.05 4.26 -8.51
N TYR A 67 1.48 5.48 -8.88
CA TYR A 67 2.66 5.61 -9.76
C TYR A 67 3.96 5.21 -9.06
N TYR A 68 4.07 5.41 -7.75
CA TYR A 68 5.19 4.88 -7.00
C TYR A 68 5.17 3.34 -7.01
N GLY A 69 4.01 2.73 -6.80
CA GLY A 69 3.81 1.28 -6.94
C GLY A 69 4.28 0.75 -8.29
N ASN A 70 3.89 1.40 -9.40
CA ASN A 70 4.33 1.04 -10.74
C ASN A 70 5.85 1.17 -10.91
N PHE A 71 6.45 2.26 -10.41
CA PHE A 71 7.90 2.41 -10.44
C PHE A 71 8.61 1.27 -9.67
N VAL A 72 8.08 0.86 -8.51
CA VAL A 72 8.63 -0.28 -7.76
C VAL A 72 8.48 -1.58 -8.53
N LYS A 73 7.38 -1.79 -9.27
CA LYS A 73 7.23 -2.95 -10.17
C LYS A 73 8.31 -2.97 -11.25
N TYR A 74 8.62 -1.84 -11.88
CA TYR A 74 9.71 -1.77 -12.86
C TYR A 74 11.05 -2.17 -12.24
N LEU A 75 11.31 -1.79 -10.98
CA LEU A 75 12.50 -2.25 -10.25
C LEU A 75 12.50 -3.77 -10.02
N VAL A 76 11.33 -4.37 -9.77
CA VAL A 76 11.17 -5.83 -9.62
C VAL A 76 11.47 -6.56 -10.93
N GLU A 77 10.87 -6.10 -12.03
CA GLU A 77 11.05 -6.69 -13.36
C GLU A 77 12.54 -6.71 -13.79
N HIS A 78 13.31 -5.71 -13.34
CA HIS A 78 14.73 -5.56 -13.63
C HIS A 78 15.66 -6.02 -12.49
N LYS A 79 15.15 -6.77 -11.51
CA LYS A 79 15.94 -7.37 -10.41
C LYS A 79 16.77 -6.34 -9.62
N LYS A 80 16.29 -5.10 -9.47
CA LYS A 80 16.94 -4.04 -8.67
C LYS A 80 16.65 -4.20 -7.17
N VAL A 81 17.07 -5.32 -6.58
CA VAL A 81 16.70 -5.79 -5.23
C VAL A 81 16.86 -4.72 -4.15
N ASP A 82 18.01 -4.06 -4.05
CA ASP A 82 18.27 -3.09 -2.98
C ASP A 82 17.36 -1.85 -3.08
N HIS A 83 17.07 -1.42 -4.31
CA HIS A 83 16.14 -0.32 -4.57
C HIS A 83 14.71 -0.70 -4.18
N VAL A 84 14.28 -1.93 -4.48
CA VAL A 84 12.96 -2.46 -4.06
C VAL A 84 12.86 -2.47 -2.53
N LYS A 85 13.86 -3.01 -1.84
CA LYS A 85 13.91 -3.02 -0.36
C LYS A 85 13.76 -1.62 0.22
N ARG A 86 14.50 -0.66 -0.33
CA ARG A 86 14.46 0.74 0.10
C ARG A 86 13.08 1.38 -0.19
N CYS A 87 12.47 1.08 -1.32
CA CYS A 87 11.12 1.58 -1.64
C CYS A 87 10.05 1.01 -0.70
N PHE A 88 10.11 -0.29 -0.37
CA PHE A 88 9.19 -0.90 0.61
C PHE A 88 9.31 -0.25 1.99
N MET A 89 10.54 -0.03 2.46
CA MET A 89 10.79 0.70 3.70
C MET A 89 10.12 2.08 3.68
N TYR A 90 10.27 2.85 2.58
CA TYR A 90 9.64 4.15 2.46
C TYR A 90 8.11 4.08 2.39
N LEU A 91 7.55 3.16 1.60
CA LEU A 91 6.10 2.95 1.52
C LEU A 91 5.52 2.64 2.89
N ARG A 92 6.17 1.78 3.69
CA ARG A 92 5.78 1.51 5.07
C ARG A 92 5.86 2.75 5.96
N ILE A 93 6.98 3.50 5.91
CA ILE A 93 7.14 4.74 6.71
C ILE A 93 6.01 5.73 6.40
N TYR A 94 5.72 5.96 5.12
CA TYR A 94 4.67 6.90 4.73
C TYR A 94 3.26 6.36 5.00
N GLY A 95 3.03 5.06 4.85
CA GLY A 95 1.76 4.41 5.23
C GLY A 95 1.44 4.65 6.70
N VAL A 96 2.41 4.43 7.58
CA VAL A 96 2.29 4.70 9.02
C VAL A 96 2.08 6.20 9.31
N GLU A 97 2.80 7.09 8.62
CA GLU A 97 2.63 8.54 8.76
C GLU A 97 1.22 8.98 8.36
N ILE A 98 0.70 8.49 7.23
CA ILE A 98 -0.64 8.78 6.74
C ILE A 98 -1.71 8.25 7.70
N PHE A 99 -1.52 7.03 8.22
CA PHE A 99 -2.42 6.43 9.21
C PHE A 99 -2.58 7.31 10.46
N LYS A 100 -1.47 7.86 10.99
CA LYS A 100 -1.47 8.77 12.15
C LYS A 100 -2.33 10.03 11.93
N HIS A 101 -2.51 10.44 10.68
CA HIS A 101 -3.36 11.59 10.34
C HIS A 101 -4.82 11.23 10.10
N GLY A 102 -5.18 9.94 10.00
CA GLY A 102 -6.53 9.47 9.71
C GLY A 102 -7.58 9.94 10.73
N SER A 103 -7.20 10.06 12.00
CA SER A 103 -8.11 10.53 13.06
C SER A 103 -8.59 11.97 12.87
N ASN A 104 -7.78 12.80 12.18
CA ASN A 104 -8.11 14.18 11.85
C ASN A 104 -8.66 14.35 10.42
N SER A 105 -8.29 13.44 9.52
CA SER A 105 -8.63 13.46 8.10
C SER A 105 -9.02 12.05 7.66
N PRO A 106 -10.29 11.64 7.83
CA PRO A 106 -10.72 10.25 7.63
C PRO A 106 -10.41 9.68 6.25
N ALA A 107 -10.34 10.54 5.22
CA ALA A 107 -9.95 10.15 3.87
C ALA A 107 -8.52 9.57 3.78
N MET A 108 -7.67 9.87 4.77
CA MET A 108 -6.30 9.33 4.83
C MET A 108 -6.28 7.83 5.12
N TYR A 109 -7.26 7.27 5.84
CA TYR A 109 -7.32 5.81 6.07
C TYR A 109 -7.41 5.05 4.75
N PHE A 110 -8.21 5.55 3.80
CA PHE A 110 -8.28 4.98 2.47
C PHE A 110 -6.94 5.05 1.73
N ILE A 111 -6.12 6.09 1.96
CA ILE A 111 -4.79 6.17 1.35
C ILE A 111 -3.84 5.12 1.92
N VAL A 112 -3.97 4.74 3.20
CA VAL A 112 -3.20 3.63 3.77
C VAL A 112 -3.53 2.32 3.03
N ASP A 113 -4.81 2.06 2.76
CA ASP A 113 -5.23 0.90 1.97
C ASP A 113 -4.59 0.92 0.57
N VAL A 114 -4.45 2.10 -0.04
CA VAL A 114 -3.88 2.26 -1.38
C VAL A 114 -2.39 1.93 -1.37
N ILE A 115 -1.64 2.40 -0.37
CA ILE A 115 -0.24 2.05 -0.20
C ILE A 115 -0.08 0.54 0.00
N ALA A 116 -0.89 -0.06 0.88
CA ALA A 116 -0.89 -1.51 1.10
C ALA A 116 -1.25 -2.29 -0.17
N THR A 117 -2.18 -1.79 -0.98
CA THR A 117 -2.57 -2.40 -2.27
C THR A 117 -1.39 -2.43 -3.23
N GLU A 118 -0.64 -1.34 -3.36
CA GLU A 118 0.52 -1.30 -4.24
C GLU A 118 1.66 -2.21 -3.73
N MET A 119 1.87 -2.28 -2.41
CA MET A 119 2.80 -3.24 -1.81
C MET A 119 2.39 -4.70 -2.06
N LYS A 120 1.10 -5.03 -1.92
CA LYS A 120 0.53 -6.36 -2.23
C LYS A 120 0.80 -6.75 -3.69
N LYS A 121 0.47 -5.86 -4.63
CA LYS A 121 0.71 -6.11 -6.07
C LYS A 121 2.19 -6.37 -6.38
N VAL A 122 3.10 -5.66 -5.71
CA VAL A 122 4.54 -5.89 -5.89
C VAL A 122 4.97 -7.24 -5.28
N LEU A 123 4.42 -7.64 -4.12
CA LEU A 123 4.69 -8.95 -3.53
C LEU A 123 4.23 -10.11 -4.41
N GLU A 124 3.04 -9.97 -5.03
CA GLU A 124 2.55 -10.92 -6.03
C GLU A 124 3.49 -10.98 -7.25
N GLN A 125 3.99 -9.83 -7.73
CA GLN A 125 4.98 -9.80 -8.82
C GLN A 125 6.31 -10.46 -8.44
N ILE A 126 6.84 -10.20 -7.24
CA ILE A 126 8.06 -10.82 -6.71
C ILE A 126 7.93 -12.36 -6.71
N TYR A 127 6.75 -12.86 -6.30
CA TYR A 127 6.44 -14.29 -6.37
C TYR A 127 6.47 -14.80 -7.81
N HIS A 128 5.72 -14.17 -8.71
CA HIS A 128 5.61 -14.60 -10.11
C HIS A 128 6.96 -14.57 -10.84
N ASP A 129 7.83 -13.63 -10.50
CA ASP A 129 9.18 -13.50 -11.07
C ASP A 129 10.21 -14.45 -10.43
N GLY A 130 9.78 -15.33 -9.52
CA GLY A 130 10.62 -16.33 -8.88
C GLY A 130 11.79 -15.74 -8.08
N TRP A 131 11.55 -14.63 -7.38
CA TRP A 131 12.56 -14.05 -6.50
C TRP A 131 12.88 -14.97 -5.31
N ASP A 132 14.04 -14.75 -4.71
CA ASP A 132 14.43 -15.47 -3.50
C ASP A 132 13.43 -15.25 -2.35
N LYS A 133 13.07 -16.33 -1.66
CA LYS A 133 12.07 -16.31 -0.58
C LYS A 133 12.48 -15.43 0.60
N GLU A 134 13.77 -15.27 0.87
CA GLU A 134 14.27 -14.39 1.93
C GLU A 134 14.01 -12.92 1.58
N ILE A 135 14.20 -12.54 0.31
CA ILE A 135 13.88 -11.19 -0.17
C ILE A 135 12.38 -10.93 -0.03
N GLN A 136 11.55 -11.87 -0.48
CA GLN A 136 10.10 -11.77 -0.37
C GLN A 136 9.65 -11.72 1.10
N ASN A 137 10.28 -12.47 2.00
CA ASN A 137 10.05 -12.38 3.44
C ASN A 137 10.38 -10.99 3.99
N GLY A 138 11.47 -10.38 3.54
CA GLY A 138 11.79 -8.99 3.89
C GLY A 138 10.66 -8.04 3.50
N MET A 139 10.18 -8.14 2.26
CA MET A 139 9.12 -7.27 1.75
C MET A 139 7.77 -7.51 2.42
N LEU A 140 7.45 -8.77 2.74
CA LEU A 140 6.28 -9.13 3.53
C LEU A 140 6.32 -8.50 4.93
N SER A 141 7.50 -8.43 5.54
CA SER A 141 7.68 -7.80 6.87
C SER A 141 7.27 -6.33 6.87
N GLU A 142 7.52 -5.63 5.76
CA GLU A 142 7.22 -4.20 5.65
C GLU A 142 5.72 -3.95 5.49
N ILE A 143 5.00 -4.75 4.68
CA ILE A 143 3.53 -4.57 4.51
C ILE A 143 2.76 -4.89 5.80
N LEU A 144 3.22 -5.87 6.59
CA LEU A 144 2.59 -6.23 7.87
C LEU A 144 2.69 -5.09 8.91
N GLN A 145 3.67 -4.18 8.76
CA GLN A 145 3.85 -3.05 9.67
C GLN A 145 3.14 -1.77 9.22
N VAL A 146 2.50 -1.74 8.04
CA VAL A 146 1.89 -0.52 7.48
C VAL A 146 0.78 0.04 8.38
N ASP A 147 0.00 -0.85 9.00
CA ASP A 147 -1.10 -0.51 9.89
C ASP A 147 -0.79 -0.73 11.38
N SER A 148 0.47 -0.99 11.70
CA SER A 148 0.95 -1.12 13.08
C SER A 148 1.65 0.17 13.54
N PRO A 149 0.92 1.19 14.05
CA PRO A 149 1.57 2.29 14.74
C PRO A 149 2.22 1.81 16.05
N PRO A 150 3.43 2.29 16.37
CA PRO A 150 4.09 2.01 17.66
C PRO A 150 3.42 2.66 18.88
N ASP A 151 2.42 3.53 18.66
CA ASP A 151 1.79 4.37 19.70
C ASP A 151 0.26 4.17 19.73
N PHE A 152 -0.21 2.92 19.78
CA PHE A 152 -1.64 2.63 19.89
C PHE A 152 -2.24 3.20 21.17
N ASN A 153 -3.27 4.05 21.04
CA ASN A 153 -4.05 4.54 22.16
C ASN A 153 -5.45 3.89 22.14
N LYS A 154 -5.96 3.49 23.31
CA LYS A 154 -7.26 2.78 23.47
C LYS A 154 -8.46 3.56 22.92
N GLU A 155 -8.30 4.85 22.64
CA GLU A 155 -9.32 5.71 22.04
C GLU A 155 -9.61 5.39 20.57
N ASP A 156 -8.63 4.88 19.80
CA ASP A 156 -8.83 4.52 18.38
C ASP A 156 -9.64 3.22 18.23
N LEU A 157 -9.51 2.30 19.19
CA LEU A 157 -10.39 1.14 19.36
C LEU A 157 -11.85 1.56 19.56
N ALA A 158 -12.09 2.57 20.42
CA ALA A 158 -13.44 3.05 20.72
C ALA A 158 -14.12 3.74 19.52
N ARG A 159 -13.34 4.20 18.53
CA ARG A 159 -13.85 4.82 17.30
C ARG A 159 -14.07 3.81 16.15
N GLY A 160 -13.82 2.52 16.37
CA GLY A 160 -14.03 1.48 15.37
C GLY A 160 -13.05 1.50 14.19
N VAL A 161 -11.98 2.29 14.27
CA VAL A 161 -10.94 2.42 13.22
C VAL A 161 -10.21 1.09 13.00
N LEU A 162 -10.02 0.32 14.07
CA LEU A 162 -9.42 -1.02 14.04
C LEU A 162 -10.38 -2.11 13.54
N ILE A 163 -11.70 -1.84 13.51
CA ILE A 163 -12.72 -2.84 13.20
C ILE A 163 -12.88 -3.03 11.68
N ASN A 164 -12.38 -2.08 10.87
CA ASN A 164 -12.52 -2.12 9.42
C ASN A 164 -11.31 -1.49 8.71
N ASN A 165 -10.12 -2.01 8.98
CA ASN A 165 -8.91 -1.59 8.28
C ASN A 165 -8.83 -2.29 6.92
N GLY A 166 -8.85 -1.55 5.81
CA GLY A 166 -8.70 -2.13 4.49
C GLY A 166 -7.32 -2.76 4.28
N VAL A 167 -6.30 -2.35 5.05
CA VAL A 167 -5.00 -3.05 5.08
C VAL A 167 -5.15 -4.51 5.51
N ARG A 168 -5.97 -4.81 6.52
CA ARG A 168 -6.19 -6.17 7.01
C ARG A 168 -6.91 -7.03 5.96
N VAL A 169 -7.85 -6.44 5.23
CA VAL A 169 -8.50 -7.06 4.06
C VAL A 169 -7.46 -7.44 3.00
N LEU A 170 -6.52 -6.53 2.70
CA LEU A 170 -5.46 -6.75 1.72
C LEU A 170 -4.47 -7.82 2.16
N GLN A 171 -4.11 -7.86 3.45
CA GLN A 171 -3.25 -8.89 4.03
C GLN A 171 -3.93 -10.27 3.98
N PHE A 172 -5.23 -10.35 4.24
CA PHE A 172 -6.00 -11.59 4.06
C PHE A 172 -6.03 -12.01 2.59
N GLY A 173 -6.26 -11.07 1.67
CA GLY A 173 -6.19 -11.33 0.23
C GLY A 173 -4.81 -11.87 -0.19
N LEU A 174 -3.73 -11.31 0.36
CA LEU A 174 -2.37 -11.78 0.14
C LEU A 174 -2.12 -13.17 0.75
N ALA A 175 -2.66 -13.46 1.93
CA ALA A 175 -2.59 -14.80 2.53
C ALA A 175 -3.34 -15.83 1.67
N LEU A 176 -4.52 -15.48 1.15
CA LEU A 176 -5.28 -16.34 0.24
C LEU A 176 -4.53 -16.58 -1.08
N PHE A 177 -3.87 -15.55 -1.62
CA PHE A 177 -2.96 -15.70 -2.75
C PHE A 177 -1.86 -16.72 -2.44
N TYR A 178 -1.10 -16.55 -1.36
CA TYR A 178 -0.04 -17.49 -1.00
C TYR A 178 -0.55 -18.90 -0.70
N GLN A 179 -1.73 -19.02 -0.10
CA GLN A 179 -2.38 -20.30 0.16
C GLN A 179 -2.69 -21.03 -1.15
N ARG A 180 -3.23 -20.31 -2.15
CA ARG A 180 -3.50 -20.86 -3.49
C ARG A 180 -2.22 -21.35 -4.17
N GLU A 181 -1.13 -20.60 -4.00
CA GLU A 181 0.18 -20.90 -4.56
C GLU A 181 0.98 -21.94 -3.74
N GLY A 182 0.43 -22.49 -2.66
CA GLY A 182 1.07 -23.51 -1.82
C GLY A 182 2.21 -23.00 -0.92
N MET A 183 2.26 -21.70 -0.65
CA MET A 183 3.32 -21.04 0.10
C MET A 183 2.98 -20.91 1.59
N THR A 184 2.90 -22.04 2.28
CA THR A 184 2.44 -22.15 3.68
C THR A 184 3.17 -21.24 4.65
N ASP A 185 4.49 -21.10 4.52
CA ASP A 185 5.30 -20.27 5.43
C ASP A 185 4.86 -18.80 5.42
N PHE A 186 4.47 -18.26 4.25
CA PHE A 186 3.97 -16.89 4.13
C PHE A 186 2.55 -16.76 4.69
N VAL A 187 1.71 -17.79 4.50
CA VAL A 187 0.36 -17.83 5.08
C VAL A 187 0.42 -17.82 6.60
N GLU A 188 1.22 -18.70 7.19
CA GLU A 188 1.39 -18.79 8.64
C GLU A 188 1.91 -17.48 9.22
N ARG A 189 2.84 -16.81 8.51
CA ARG A 189 3.37 -15.54 8.96
C ARG A 189 2.33 -14.44 9.01
N ILE A 190 1.50 -14.32 7.97
CA ILE A 190 0.38 -13.35 7.97
C ILE A 190 -0.63 -13.74 9.04
N ALA A 191 -0.98 -15.01 9.17
CA ALA A 191 -1.93 -15.48 10.18
C ALA A 191 -1.45 -15.18 11.60
N ASN A 192 -0.16 -15.38 11.90
CA ASN A 192 0.42 -15.06 13.20
C ASN A 192 0.39 -13.56 13.50
N ASP A 193 0.71 -12.71 12.53
CA ASP A 193 0.59 -11.25 12.68
C ASP A 193 -0.85 -10.82 13.00
N VAL A 194 -1.84 -11.41 12.31
CA VAL A 194 -3.25 -11.16 12.59
C VAL A 194 -3.63 -11.67 13.99
N LEU A 195 -3.13 -12.82 14.42
CA LEU A 195 -3.41 -13.38 15.74
C LEU A 195 -2.87 -12.52 16.88
N ASP A 196 -1.85 -11.69 16.65
CA ASP A 196 -1.36 -10.75 17.67
C ASP A 196 -2.45 -9.71 18.05
N ASP A 197 -3.36 -9.37 17.13
CA ASP A 197 -4.50 -8.49 17.40
C ASP A 197 -5.45 -9.08 18.46
N LEU A 198 -5.54 -10.41 18.59
CA LEU A 198 -6.39 -11.07 19.58
C LEU A 198 -6.04 -10.62 21.01
N GLN A 199 -4.76 -10.42 21.30
CA GLN A 199 -4.30 -10.01 22.63
C GLN A 199 -4.76 -8.59 22.98
N VAL A 200 -4.88 -7.73 21.97
CA VAL A 200 -5.25 -6.32 22.11
C VAL A 200 -6.77 -6.13 22.11
N LEU A 201 -7.47 -6.83 21.21
CA LEU A 201 -8.91 -6.66 20.97
C LEU A 201 -9.80 -7.51 21.90
N GLY A 202 -9.29 -8.66 22.36
CA GLY A 202 -10.05 -9.70 23.03
C GLY A 202 -10.90 -10.54 22.07
N GLU A 203 -11.26 -11.75 22.49
CA GLU A 203 -11.84 -12.80 21.64
C GLU A 203 -13.13 -12.39 20.90
N ALA A 204 -14.07 -11.73 21.60
CA ALA A 204 -15.34 -11.34 21.01
C ALA A 204 -15.17 -10.30 19.88
N THR A 205 -14.40 -9.24 20.15
CA THR A 205 -14.11 -8.19 19.17
C THR A 205 -13.29 -8.73 18.01
N PHE A 206 -12.26 -9.52 18.31
CA PHE A 206 -11.41 -10.15 17.30
C PHE A 206 -12.24 -11.01 16.34
N SER A 207 -13.11 -11.89 16.87
CA SER A 207 -13.96 -12.75 16.04
C SER A 207 -14.86 -11.95 15.09
N GLN A 208 -15.43 -10.84 15.56
CA GLN A 208 -16.23 -9.95 14.72
C GLN A 208 -15.40 -9.30 13.59
N VAL A 209 -14.17 -8.86 13.89
CA VAL A 209 -13.27 -8.28 12.89
C VAL A 209 -12.89 -9.30 11.82
N ILE A 210 -12.60 -10.54 12.21
CA ILE A 210 -12.32 -11.64 11.27
C ILE A 210 -13.52 -11.89 10.35
N GLU A 211 -14.73 -11.97 10.92
CA GLU A 211 -15.96 -12.18 10.17
C GLU A 211 -16.23 -11.03 9.18
N MET A 212 -16.12 -9.78 9.63
CA MET A 212 -16.31 -8.60 8.78
C MET A 212 -15.30 -8.54 7.63
N THR A 213 -14.02 -8.81 7.92
CA THR A 213 -12.95 -8.84 6.93
C THR A 213 -13.19 -9.92 5.88
N SER A 214 -13.58 -11.12 6.33
CA SER A 214 -13.89 -12.25 5.45
C SER A 214 -15.09 -11.96 4.56
N ASN A 215 -16.16 -11.39 5.12
CA ASN A 215 -17.33 -10.97 4.36
C ASN A 215 -16.98 -9.92 3.30
N ARG A 216 -16.14 -8.94 3.65
CA ARG A 216 -15.70 -7.90 2.70
C ARG A 216 -14.93 -8.49 1.52
N LEU A 217 -14.04 -9.46 1.75
CA LEU A 217 -13.37 -10.18 0.67
C LEU A 217 -14.37 -10.98 -0.17
N PHE A 218 -15.29 -11.69 0.47
CA PHE A 218 -16.29 -12.52 -0.21
C PHE A 218 -17.18 -11.72 -1.18
N PHE A 219 -17.55 -10.49 -0.81
CA PHE A 219 -18.39 -9.61 -1.64
C PHE A 219 -17.62 -8.70 -2.59
N SER A 220 -16.29 -8.59 -2.45
CA SER A 220 -15.49 -7.78 -3.35
C SER A 220 -15.37 -8.50 -4.70
N GLY A 221 -15.95 -7.91 -5.76
CA GLY A 221 -15.76 -8.37 -7.14
C GLY A 221 -14.49 -7.79 -7.77
N PRO A 222 -14.03 -8.32 -8.92
CA PRO A 222 -12.78 -7.88 -9.57
C PRO A 222 -12.80 -6.42 -10.04
N THR A 223 -13.99 -5.89 -10.30
CA THR A 223 -14.17 -4.55 -10.84
C THR A 223 -14.98 -3.68 -9.89
N PHE A 224 -14.50 -2.46 -9.69
CA PHE A 224 -15.23 -1.35 -9.11
C PHE A 224 -16.25 -0.80 -10.12
N TRP A 225 -17.32 -0.17 -9.64
CA TRP A 225 -18.42 0.31 -10.51
C TRP A 225 -18.07 1.59 -11.30
N GLU A 226 -16.95 2.22 -10.99
CA GLU A 226 -16.47 3.46 -11.63
C GLU A 226 -15.09 3.23 -12.26
N ASP A 227 -14.90 3.74 -13.48
CA ASP A 227 -13.59 3.84 -14.12
C ASP A 227 -12.83 5.01 -13.52
N THR A 228 -11.60 4.75 -13.07
CA THR A 228 -10.67 5.78 -12.60
C THR A 228 -9.52 5.96 -13.59
N ASP A 229 -8.65 6.94 -13.34
CA ASP A 229 -7.37 7.12 -14.07
C ASP A 229 -6.45 5.87 -14.02
N ARG A 230 -6.86 4.81 -13.30
CA ARG A 230 -6.14 3.55 -13.08
C ARG A 230 -6.93 2.32 -13.55
N GLY A 231 -8.01 2.54 -14.30
CA GLY A 231 -8.99 1.52 -14.65
C GLY A 231 -10.02 1.32 -13.54
N ASN A 232 -10.67 0.16 -13.56
CA ASN A 232 -11.77 -0.19 -12.66
C ASN A 232 -11.39 -1.29 -11.66
N LEU A 233 -10.11 -1.49 -11.33
CA LEU A 233 -9.73 -2.52 -10.37
C LEU A 233 -10.32 -2.24 -8.99
N ASN A 234 -11.03 -3.21 -8.42
CA ASN A 234 -11.37 -3.17 -7.00
C ASN A 234 -10.13 -3.54 -6.17
N ILE A 235 -9.63 -2.61 -5.36
CA ILE A 235 -8.40 -2.82 -4.60
C ILE A 235 -8.54 -3.93 -3.54
N TYR A 236 -9.76 -4.27 -3.13
CA TYR A 236 -10.05 -5.30 -2.12
C TYR A 236 -10.33 -6.69 -2.71
N TYR A 237 -10.17 -6.87 -4.02
CA TYR A 237 -10.27 -8.17 -4.69
C TYR A 237 -8.91 -8.91 -4.72
#